data_AF-A0A804UHI1-F1
#
_entry.id   AF-A0A804UHI1-F1
#
_cell.length_a   1.000
_cell.length_b   1.000
_cell.length_c   1.000
_cell.angle_alpha   90.00
_cell.angle_beta   90.00
_cell.angle_gamma   90.00
#
_symmetry.space_group_name_H-M   'P 1'
#
loop_
_entity.id
_entity.type
_entity.pdbx_description
1 polymer ?
#
loop_
_entity_poly.entity_id
_entity_poly.type
_entity_poly.pdbx_seq_one_letter_code
_entity_poly.pdbx_strand_id
1 'polypeptide(L)'
;MLVGNKADLRHLRAVSPEDAAAFAQRHGTFSMETSALDATNVERAFAEVLRQIYHVVSRNALDIGDDPAAPSRGKTIDVDAAKDESLEQECAIYPLLEF
;
A
#
# COMPACT_ATOMS: atom_id res chain seq x y z
N MET A 1 0.87 -3.37 4.47
CA MET A 1 1.11 -2.02 5.00
C MET A 1 0.27 -1.02 4.21
N LEU A 2 -0.44 -0.10 4.87
CA LEU A 2 -1.12 1.04 4.24
C LEU A 2 -0.23 2.28 4.39
N VAL A 3 0.10 2.95 3.29
CA VAL A 3 0.99 4.13 3.31
C VAL A 3 0.20 5.36 2.91
N GLY A 4 0.04 6.30 3.85
CA GLY A 4 -0.49 7.62 3.58
C GLY A 4 0.63 8.54 3.13
N ASN A 5 0.48 9.21 1.98
CA ASN A 5 1.44 10.21 1.50
C ASN A 5 1.00 11.63 1.91
N LYS A 6 1.93 12.58 1.81
CA LYS A 6 1.71 14.02 1.99
C LYS A 6 1.32 14.42 3.41
N ALA A 7 1.91 13.75 4.40
CA ALA A 7 1.65 13.98 5.83
C ALA A 7 2.00 15.41 6.32
N ASP A 8 2.79 16.16 5.55
CA ASP A 8 3.13 17.56 5.76
C ASP A 8 1.91 18.50 5.69
N LEU A 9 0.88 18.14 4.90
CA LEU A 9 -0.35 18.93 4.77
C LEU A 9 -1.35 18.66 5.90
N ARG A 10 -0.90 18.78 7.16
CA ARG A 10 -1.73 18.53 8.35
C ARG A 10 -3.00 19.37 8.41
N HIS A 11 -2.96 20.57 7.83
CA HIS A 11 -4.09 21.51 7.78
C HIS A 11 -5.18 21.08 6.78
N LEU A 12 -4.89 20.18 5.84
CA LEU A 12 -5.85 19.59 4.89
C LEU A 12 -6.21 18.15 5.28
N ARG A 13 -5.92 17.74 6.51
CA ARG A 13 -6.18 16.38 6.98
C ARG A 13 -7.68 16.13 7.13
N ALA A 14 -8.20 15.20 6.33
CA ALA A 14 -9.58 14.73 6.42
C ALA A 14 -9.76 13.51 7.34
N VAL A 15 -8.71 12.68 7.48
CA VAL A 15 -8.75 11.43 8.26
C VAL A 15 -7.70 11.48 9.38
N SER A 16 -8.11 11.14 10.60
CA SER A 16 -7.20 11.11 11.75
C SER A 16 -6.22 9.93 11.66
N PRO A 17 -5.01 10.04 12.23
CA PRO A 17 -4.08 8.92 12.32
C PRO A 17 -4.68 7.68 13.03
N GLU A 18 -5.54 7.92 14.02
CA GLU A 18 -6.24 6.89 14.78
C GLU A 18 -7.22 6.11 13.90
N ASP A 19 -8.01 6.80 13.08
CA ASP A 19 -8.94 6.16 12.13
C ASP A 19 -8.19 5.35 11.07
N ALA A 20 -7.09 5.91 10.55
CA ALA A 20 -6.24 5.21 9.60
C ALA A 20 -5.61 3.93 10.21
N ALA A 21 -5.19 4.00 11.48
CA ALA A 21 -4.67 2.85 12.22
C ALA A 21 -5.75 1.78 12.47
N ALA A 22 -6.95 2.20 12.90
CA ALA A 22 -8.08 1.29 13.10
C ALA A 22 -8.51 0.61 11.79
N PHE A 23 -8.55 1.36 10.68
CA PHE A 23 -8.83 0.82 9.35
C PHE A 23 -7.78 -0.22 8.94
N ALA A 24 -6.50 0.11 9.09
CA ALA A 24 -5.42 -0.81 8.77
C ALA A 24 -5.49 -2.10 9.61
N GLN A 25 -5.72 -1.98 10.92
CA GLN A 25 -5.84 -3.10 11.83
C GLN A 25 -6.99 -4.05 11.43
N ARG A 26 -8.14 -3.49 11.02
CA ARG A 26 -9.29 -4.27 10.54
C ARG A 26 -8.95 -5.14 9.32
N HIS A 27 -8.01 -4.69 8.50
CA HIS A 27 -7.52 -5.41 7.32
C HIS A 27 -6.22 -6.21 7.56
N GLY A 28 -5.84 -6.43 8.82
CA GLY A 28 -4.65 -7.22 9.17
C GLY A 28 -3.33 -6.58 8.75
N THR A 29 -3.30 -5.25 8.64
CA THR A 29 -2.12 -4.46 8.29
C THR A 29 -1.92 -3.33 9.30
N PHE A 30 -0.82 -2.59 9.20
CA PHE A 30 -0.64 -1.33 9.92
C PHE A 30 -0.58 -0.16 8.92
N SER A 31 -0.83 1.05 9.42
CA SER A 31 -0.70 2.31 8.68
C SER A 31 0.67 2.95 8.95
N MET A 32 1.21 3.63 7.95
CA MET A 32 2.39 4.48 8.08
C MET A 32 2.17 5.75 7.27
N GLU A 33 2.45 6.91 7.86
CA GLU A 33 2.39 8.18 7.15
C GLU A 33 3.78 8.59 6.67
N THR A 34 3.87 9.05 5.43
CA THR A 34 5.08 9.54 4.81
C THR A 34 4.88 10.96 4.26
N SER A 35 5.98 11.67 4.08
CA SER A 35 5.99 12.89 3.27
C SER A 35 7.23 12.90 2.39
N ALA A 36 7.00 13.07 1.08
CA ALA A 36 8.07 13.28 0.13
C ALA A 36 8.70 14.68 0.25
N LEU A 37 7.97 15.66 0.81
CA LEU A 37 8.43 17.04 0.96
C LEU A 37 9.54 17.15 2.00
N ASP A 38 9.38 16.51 3.16
CA ASP A 38 10.34 16.53 4.27
C ASP A 38 11.06 15.19 4.50
N ALA A 39 10.88 14.24 3.58
CA ALA A 39 11.39 12.87 3.64
C ALA A 39 10.94 12.06 4.88
N THR A 40 9.85 12.47 5.56
CA THR A 40 9.30 11.74 6.70
C THR A 40 8.95 10.31 6.31
N ASN A 41 9.55 9.36 7.04
CA ASN A 41 9.31 7.92 6.95
C ASN A 41 9.52 7.27 5.57
N VAL A 42 10.02 7.98 4.54
CA VAL A 42 10.19 7.41 3.19
C VAL A 42 11.06 6.16 3.23
N GLU A 43 12.24 6.26 3.86
CA GLU A 43 13.18 5.12 3.91
C GLU A 43 12.73 4.01 4.85
N ARG A 44 12.01 4.38 5.91
CA ARG A 44 11.42 3.42 6.84
C ARG A 44 10.32 2.61 6.17
N ALA A 45 9.43 3.28 5.42
CA ALA A 45 8.38 2.64 4.65
C ALA A 45 8.99 1.71 3.58
N PHE A 46 9.96 2.21 2.82
CA PHE A 46 10.64 1.44 1.78
C PHE A 46 11.31 0.18 2.35
N ALA A 47 12.11 0.32 3.41
CA ALA A 47 12.77 -0.81 4.04
C ALA A 47 11.77 -1.83 4.63
N GLU A 48 10.66 -1.36 5.19
CA GLU A 48 9.63 -2.24 5.77
C GLU A 48 8.86 -3.02 4.68
N VAL A 49 8.59 -2.41 3.52
CA VAL A 49 8.05 -3.14 2.36
C VAL A 49 9.01 -4.26 1.96
N LEU A 50 10.30 -3.94 1.78
CA LEU A 50 11.30 -4.94 1.39
C LEU A 50 11.44 -6.05 2.43
N ARG A 51 11.43 -5.70 3.73
CA ARG A 51 11.47 -6.67 4.82
C ARG A 51 10.27 -7.62 4.77
N GLN A 52 9.08 -7.12 4.49
CA GLN A 52 7.87 -7.94 4.36
C GLN A 52 7.94 -8.87 3.15
N ILE A 53 8.38 -8.36 2.00
CA ILE A 53 8.58 -9.16 0.78
C ILE A 53 9.58 -10.28 1.06
N TYR A 54 10.75 -9.95 1.61
CA TYR A 54 11.78 -10.92 1.96
C TYR A 54 11.24 -11.99 2.93
N HIS A 55 10.53 -11.58 3.98
CA HIS A 55 9.97 -12.50 4.97
C HIS A 55 8.91 -13.45 4.38
N VAL A 56 8.15 -13.03 3.37
CA VAL A 56 7.22 -13.92 2.65
C VAL A 56 7.99 -14.89 1.77
N VAL A 57 8.95 -14.40 0.99
CA VAL A 57 9.76 -15.22 0.07
C VAL A 57 10.60 -16.25 0.83
N SER A 58 11.25 -15.86 1.92
CA SER A 58 12.09 -16.76 2.73
C SER A 58 11.27 -17.80 3.48
N ARG A 59 10.04 -17.50 3.91
CA ARG A 59 9.16 -18.51 4.53
C ARG A 59 8.66 -19.52 3.51
N ASN A 60 8.25 -19.06 2.34
CA ASN A 60 7.87 -19.95 1.25
C ASN A 60 9.04 -20.83 0.83
N ALA A 61 10.28 -20.31 0.78
CA ALA A 61 11.45 -21.11 0.44
C ALA A 61 11.72 -22.29 1.40
N LEU A 62 11.29 -22.21 2.66
CA LEU A 62 11.42 -23.31 3.63
C LEU A 62 10.24 -24.30 3.57
N ASP A 63 9.07 -23.86 3.11
CA ASP A 63 7.88 -24.71 2.93
C ASP A 63 7.90 -25.48 1.59
N ILE A 64 8.89 -25.21 0.73
CA ILE A 64 9.18 -26.02 -0.45
C ILE A 64 9.88 -27.31 0.02
N GLY A 65 9.11 -28.19 0.64
CA GLY A 65 9.23 -29.61 0.34
C GLY A 65 8.73 -29.80 -1.08
N ASP A 66 9.66 -29.89 -2.04
CA ASP A 66 9.49 -30.32 -3.43
C ASP A 66 8.07 -30.20 -4.03
N ASP A 67 7.59 -28.96 -4.24
CA ASP A 67 6.43 -28.71 -5.11
C ASP A 67 6.69 -27.45 -5.98
N PRO A 68 6.70 -27.56 -7.33
CA PRO A 68 7.08 -26.49 -8.26
C PRO A 68 6.14 -25.27 -8.34
N ALA A 69 5.34 -25.00 -7.31
CA ALA A 69 4.52 -23.80 -7.20
C ALA A 69 5.37 -22.57 -6.81
N ALA A 70 6.28 -22.17 -7.71
CA ALA A 70 6.91 -20.85 -7.70
C ALA A 70 5.86 -19.75 -7.47
N PRO A 71 6.22 -18.63 -6.80
CA PRO A 71 5.26 -17.56 -6.52
C PRO A 71 4.55 -17.18 -7.82
N SER A 72 3.22 -17.20 -7.81
CA SER A 72 2.42 -16.96 -9.01
C SER A 72 2.94 -15.69 -9.67
N ARG A 73 3.58 -15.85 -10.84
CA ARG A 73 4.07 -14.74 -11.65
C ARG A 73 2.93 -13.75 -11.75
N GLY A 74 3.14 -12.50 -11.30
CA GLY A 74 2.08 -11.51 -11.22
C GLY A 74 1.27 -11.51 -12.51
N LYS A 75 -0.06 -11.56 -12.39
CA LYS A 75 -0.94 -11.52 -13.56
C LYS A 75 -0.83 -10.12 -14.16
N THR A 76 -0.38 -10.02 -15.40
CA THR A 76 -0.54 -8.80 -16.19
C THR A 76 -2.04 -8.55 -16.33
N ILE A 77 -2.52 -7.40 -15.87
CA ILE A 77 -3.86 -6.94 -16.21
C ILE A 77 -3.76 -6.12 -17.50
N ASP A 78 -4.52 -6.51 -18.52
CA ASP A 78 -4.73 -5.68 -19.70
C ASP A 78 -5.78 -4.63 -19.34
N VAL A 79 -5.33 -3.37 -19.20
CA VAL A 79 -6.18 -2.25 -18.77
C VAL A 79 -7.22 -1.86 -19.84
N ASP A 80 -7.07 -2.35 -21.07
CA ASP A 80 -7.95 -2.02 -22.19
C ASP A 80 -9.28 -2.77 -22.20
N ALA A 81 -9.43 -3.87 -21.44
CA ALA A 81 -10.64 -4.72 -21.47
C ALA A 81 -11.72 -4.35 -20.44
N ALA A 82 -11.39 -3.53 -19.44
CA ALA A 82 -12.34 -3.10 -18.40
C ALA A 82 -12.84 -1.69 -18.70
N LYS A 83 -13.60 -1.54 -19.79
CA LYS A 83 -14.35 -0.30 -20.09
C LYS A 83 -15.85 -0.44 -19.85
N ASP A 84 -16.31 -1.44 -19.10
CA ASP A 84 -17.71 -1.51 -18.72
C ASP A 84 -17.87 -1.91 -17.25
N GLU A 85 -18.86 -1.29 -16.63
CA GLU A 85 -19.27 -1.34 -15.22
C GLU A 85 -18.47 -0.46 -14.24
N SER A 86 -19.06 0.73 -14.06
CA SER A 86 -18.96 1.66 -12.95
C SER A 86 -18.67 1.00 -11.59
N LEU A 87 -17.40 0.96 -11.22
CA LEU A 87 -17.02 1.14 -9.83
C LEU A 87 -16.47 2.55 -9.72
N GLU A 88 -17.38 3.48 -9.40
CA GLU A 88 -17.06 4.64 -8.56
C GLU A 88 -16.59 4.11 -7.18
N GLN A 89 -15.52 3.32 -7.16
CA GLN A 89 -14.61 3.42 -6.05
C GLN A 89 -13.97 4.78 -6.26
N GLU A 90 -14.58 5.76 -5.60
CA GLU A 90 -13.97 7.01 -5.20
C GLU A 90 -12.67 6.63 -4.47
N CYS A 91 -11.65 6.28 -5.25
CA CYS A 91 -10.28 6.43 -4.86
C CYS A 91 -10.24 7.90 -4.48
N ALA A 92 -10.15 8.15 -3.18
CA ALA A 92 -9.88 9.44 -2.61
C ALA A 92 -8.47 9.88 -3.02
N ILE A 93 -8.24 10.00 -4.33
CA ILE A 93 -7.42 11.01 -4.94
C ILE A 93 -8.23 12.28 -4.73
N TYR A 94 -8.25 12.78 -3.48
CA TYR A 94 -8.67 14.14 -3.24
C TYR A 94 -7.85 15.02 -4.22
N PRO A 95 -8.52 15.81 -5.07
CA PRO A 95 -7.82 16.68 -5.99
C PRO A 95 -7.04 17.68 -5.14
N LEU A 96 -5.73 17.45 -5.05
CA LEU A 96 -4.80 18.43 -4.52
C LEU A 96 -4.72 19.55 -5.54
N LEU A 97 -5.63 20.52 -5.34
CA LEU A 97 -5.54 21.93 -5.71
C LEU A 97 -4.81 22.18 -7.03
N GLU A 98 -5.61 22.36 -8.09
CA GLU A 98 -5.28 23.30 -9.15
C GLU A 98 -4.96 24.66 -8.50
N PHE A 99 -3.67 25.02 -8.47
CA PHE A 99 -3.04 26.22 -9.05
C PHE A 99 -1.57 26.28 -8.60
#